data_AF-A0A6N9SG67-F1
#
_entry.id   AF-A0A6N9SG67-F1
#
_cell.length_a   1.000
_cell.length_b   1.000
_cell.length_c   1.000
_cell.angle_alpha   90.00
_cell.angle_beta   90.00
_cell.angle_gamma   90.00
#
_symmetry.space_group_name_H-M   'P 1'
#
loop_
_entity.id
_entity.type
_entity.pdbx_description
1 polymer ?
#
loop_
_entity_poly.entity_id
_entity_poly.type
_entity_poly.pdbx_seq_one_letter_code
_entity_poly.pdbx_strand_id
1 'polypeptide(L)'
;MSFSHFSLSAQVKSYLTFLPEEIRQKILEHLHGVIHYEPVIGIMGKSGTGKSSLCNAIFQSRICATHPLNGCTRQAHRLTLQLGERRMTL
;
A
#
# COMPACT_ATOMS: atom_id res chain seq x y z
N MET A 1 -16.51 5.57 12.04
CA MET A 1 -16.81 4.13 11.96
C MET A 1 -15.50 3.38 12.10
N SER A 2 -15.28 2.77 13.27
CA SER A 2 -14.02 2.14 13.66
C SER A 2 -13.92 0.76 12.98
N PHE A 3 -13.02 0.62 12.01
CA PHE A 3 -12.74 -0.66 11.38
C PHE A 3 -11.92 -1.52 12.35
N SER A 4 -12.50 -2.68 12.68
CA SER A 4 -11.99 -3.74 13.55
C SER A 4 -10.52 -4.12 13.29
N HIS A 5 -9.59 -3.49 14.01
CA HIS A 5 -8.16 -3.83 13.98
C HIS A 5 -7.78 -5.03 14.86
N PHE A 6 -8.75 -5.72 15.49
CA PHE A 6 -8.49 -6.74 16.52
C PHE A 6 -8.46 -8.20 16.03
N SER A 7 -8.69 -8.49 14.74
CA SER A 7 -8.85 -9.89 14.28
C SER A 7 -7.53 -10.62 14.00
N LEU A 8 -6.60 -9.99 13.27
CA LEU A 8 -5.38 -10.68 12.83
C LEU A 8 -4.42 -10.95 14.00
N SER A 9 -4.23 -9.96 14.86
CA SER A 9 -3.36 -10.11 16.03
C SER A 9 -3.89 -11.15 17.02
N ALA A 10 -5.22 -11.25 17.19
CA ALA A 10 -5.85 -12.26 18.03
C ALA A 10 -5.68 -13.68 17.45
N GLN A 11 -5.88 -13.85 16.14
CA GLN A 11 -5.66 -15.14 15.47
C GLN A 11 -4.19 -15.57 15.54
N VAL A 12 -3.25 -14.68 15.21
CA VAL A 12 -1.81 -14.98 15.31
C VAL A 12 -1.42 -15.32 16.74
N LYS A 13 -1.93 -14.59 17.74
CA LYS A 13 -1.72 -14.90 19.16
C LYS A 13 -2.16 -16.32 19.51
N SER A 14 -3.29 -16.79 18.98
CA SER A 14 -3.80 -18.14 19.24
C SER A 14 -2.84 -19.24 18.76
N TYR A 15 -2.18 -19.03 17.62
CA TYR A 15 -1.20 -19.96 17.07
C TYR A 15 0.15 -19.94 17.80
N LEU A 16 0.45 -18.88 18.56
CA LEU A 16 1.72 -18.71 19.29
C LEU A 16 1.58 -19.03 20.79
N THR A 17 0.49 -19.68 21.20
CA THR A 17 0.21 -20.03 22.60
C THR A 17 1.22 -21.00 23.20
N PHE A 18 1.87 -21.83 22.38
CA PHE A 18 2.91 -22.76 22.79
C PHE A 18 4.27 -22.10 23.09
N LEU A 19 4.44 -20.82 22.73
CA LEU A 19 5.68 -20.08 22.95
C LEU A 19 5.64 -19.29 24.28
N PRO A 20 6.80 -19.09 24.92
CA PRO A 20 6.95 -18.11 26.00
C PRO A 20 6.41 -16.74 25.60
N GLU A 21 5.82 -16.02 26.55
CA GLU A 21 5.18 -14.72 26.31
C GLU A 21 6.11 -13.69 25.67
N GLU A 22 7.37 -13.67 26.10
CA GLU A 22 8.40 -12.77 25.58
C GLU A 22 8.67 -13.02 24.09
N ILE A 23 8.73 -14.30 23.67
CA ILE A 23 8.96 -14.67 22.27
C ILE A 23 7.72 -14.31 21.43
N ARG A 24 6.52 -14.64 21.94
CA ARG A 24 5.26 -14.30 21.29
C ARG A 24 5.13 -12.79 21.07
N GLN A 25 5.47 -11.98 22.07
CA GLN A 25 5.41 -10.53 21.98
C GLN A 25 6.40 -9.99 20.93
N LYS A 26 7.64 -10.47 20.93
CA LYS A 26 8.64 -10.09 19.91
C LYS A 26 8.19 -10.44 18.49
N ILE A 27 7.59 -11.62 18.29
CA ILE A 27 7.08 -12.02 16.98
C ILE A 27 5.96 -11.07 16.53
N LEU A 28 5.02 -10.74 17.42
CA LEU A 28 3.91 -9.85 17.09
C LEU A 28 4.37 -8.43 16.77
N GLU A 29 5.33 -7.91 17.52
CA GLU A 29 5.94 -6.60 17.26
C GLU A 29 6.64 -6.58 15.90
N HIS A 30 7.39 -7.63 15.58
CA HIS A 30 8.04 -7.76 14.29
C HIS A 30 7.02 -7.85 13.14
N LEU A 31 6.00 -8.69 13.29
CA LEU A 31 4.91 -8.80 12.30
C LEU A 31 4.18 -7.48 12.11
N HIS A 32 3.91 -6.75 13.19
CA HIS A 32 3.30 -5.44 13.11
C HIS A 32 4.18 -4.48 12.29
N GLY A 33 5.49 -4.45 12.55
CA GLY A 33 6.43 -3.63 11.77
C GLY A 33 6.51 -4.02 10.29
N VAL A 34 6.45 -5.32 9.97
CA VAL A 34 6.53 -5.83 8.59
C VAL A 34 5.23 -5.61 7.81
N ILE A 35 4.07 -5.71 8.45
CA ILE A 35 2.76 -5.61 7.79
C ILE A 35 2.32 -4.15 7.65
N HIS A 36 2.60 -3.30 8.64
CA HIS A 36 2.17 -1.89 8.67
C HIS A 36 3.20 -0.95 8.04
N TYR A 37 3.67 -1.29 6.84
CA TYR A 37 4.53 -0.41 6.04
C TYR A 37 3.70 0.45 5.07
N GLU A 38 4.31 1.52 4.57
CA GLU A 38 3.75 2.33 3.48
C GLU A 38 4.33 1.87 2.15
N PRO A 39 3.55 1.18 1.29
CA PRO A 39 4.05 0.71 0.01
C PRO A 39 4.41 1.88 -0.91
N VAL A 40 5.55 1.74 -1.58
CA VAL A 40 5.99 2.60 -2.67
C VAL A 40 6.09 1.75 -3.93
N ILE A 41 5.22 2.00 -4.91
CA ILE A 41 5.06 1.16 -6.09
C ILE A 41 5.47 1.96 -7.33
N GLY A 42 6.55 1.55 -7.99
CA GLY A 42 6.94 2.16 -9.26
C GLY A 42 6.17 1.57 -10.44
N ILE A 43 5.43 2.40 -11.19
CA ILE A 43 4.77 1.99 -12.44
C ILE A 43 5.62 2.42 -13.64
N MET A 44 6.25 1.45 -14.30
CA MET A 44 7.12 1.66 -15.47
C MET A 44 6.57 0.96 -16.72
N GLY A 45 6.98 1.42 -17.91
CA GLY A 45 6.58 0.83 -19.19
C GLY A 45 6.65 1.82 -20.36
N LYS A 46 6.57 1.31 -21.60
CA LYS A 46 6.60 2.10 -22.84
C LYS A 46 5.50 3.18 -22.86
N SER A 47 5.68 4.24 -23.65
CA SER A 47 4.63 5.26 -23.81
C SER A 47 3.34 4.64 -24.38
N GLY A 48 2.18 5.18 -24.00
CA GLY A 48 0.87 4.72 -24.50
C GLY A 48 0.30 3.46 -23.84
N THR A 49 1.03 2.77 -22.96
CA THR A 49 0.55 1.53 -22.30
C THR A 49 -0.46 1.75 -21.16
N GLY A 50 -0.94 2.99 -20.97
CA GLY A 50 -2.00 3.28 -19.98
C GLY A 50 -1.55 3.51 -18.53
N LYS A 51 -0.25 3.70 -18.25
CA LYS A 51 0.26 3.94 -16.87
C LYS A 51 -0.43 5.10 -16.14
N SER A 52 -0.53 6.26 -16.80
CA SER A 52 -1.22 7.43 -16.24
C SER A 52 -2.73 7.19 -16.08
N SER A 53 -3.34 6.36 -16.93
CA SER A 53 -4.75 5.98 -16.82
C SER A 53 -4.98 5.06 -15.62
N LEU A 54 -4.10 4.08 -15.40
CA LEU A 54 -4.12 3.22 -14.21
C LEU A 54 -3.96 4.05 -12.94
N CYS A 55 -3.02 5.01 -12.94
CA CYS A 55 -2.84 5.93 -11.82
C CYS A 55 -4.14 6.69 -11.51
N ASN A 56 -4.74 7.34 -12.50
CA ASN A 56 -6.01 8.04 -12.33
C ASN A 56 -7.15 7.14 -11.81
N ALA A 57 -7.19 5.87 -12.22
CA ALA A 57 -8.16 4.90 -11.72
C ALA A 57 -7.93 4.55 -10.24
N ILE A 58 -6.67 4.36 -9.82
CA ILE A 58 -6.32 4.08 -8.42
C ILE A 58 -6.66 5.28 -7.52
N PHE A 59 -6.34 6.49 -7.97
CA PHE A 59 -6.63 7.73 -7.24
C PHE A 59 -8.09 8.21 -7.38
N GLN A 60 -8.91 7.53 -8.19
CA GLN A 60 -10.28 7.92 -8.56
C GLN A 60 -10.41 9.40 -8.95
N SER A 61 -9.34 9.97 -9.54
CA SER A 61 -9.23 11.39 -9.86
C SER A 61 -8.24 11.59 -11.01
N ARG A 62 -8.39 12.68 -11.76
CA ARG A 62 -7.53 13.00 -12.92
C ARG A 62 -6.26 13.73 -12.48
N ILE A 63 -5.39 13.04 -11.75
CA ILE A 63 -4.13 13.60 -11.24
C ILE A 63 -3.02 13.57 -12.30
N CYS A 64 -2.95 12.50 -13.10
CA CYS A 64 -1.97 12.35 -14.18
C CYS A 64 -2.55 12.77 -15.53
N ALA A 65 -1.79 13.57 -16.28
CA ALA A 65 -2.11 13.88 -17.67
C ALA A 65 -2.12 12.60 -18.53
N THR A 66 -3.15 12.46 -19.36
CA THR A 66 -3.32 11.36 -20.31
C THR A 66 -3.60 11.93 -21.70
N HIS A 67 -2.92 11.42 -22.72
CA HIS A 67 -3.20 11.76 -24.12
C HIS A 67 -3.06 10.49 -24.98
N PRO A 68 -4.01 10.22 -25.90
CA PRO A 68 -4.02 8.98 -26.68
C PRO A 68 -2.88 8.89 -27.71
N LEU A 69 -2.34 10.03 -28.15
CA LEU A 69 -1.35 10.09 -29.23
C LEU A 69 0.05 10.56 -28.80
N ASN A 70 0.21 11.11 -27.59
CA ASN A 70 1.45 11.76 -27.17
C ASN A 70 1.92 11.21 -25.81
N GLY A 71 3.24 11.07 -25.65
CA GLY A 71 3.83 10.78 -24.33
C GLY A 71 3.70 11.98 -23.40
N CYS A 72 2.84 11.88 -22.39
CA CYS A 72 2.57 12.97 -21.44
C CYS A 72 3.55 13.02 -20.25
N THR A 73 4.24 11.93 -19.97
CA THR A 73 5.05 11.78 -18.75
C THR A 73 6.53 11.90 -19.09
N ARG A 74 7.12 13.09 -18.92
CA ARG A 74 8.56 13.34 -19.10
C ARG A 74 9.38 13.23 -17.81
N GLN A 75 8.71 13.21 -16.65
CA GLN A 75 9.31 13.04 -15.32
C GLN A 75 8.49 12.06 -14.48
N ALA A 76 9.17 11.33 -13.59
CA ALA A 76 8.51 10.46 -12.63
C ALA A 76 7.61 11.31 -11.71
N HIS A 77 6.34 10.92 -11.60
CA HIS A 77 5.41 11.54 -10.66
C HIS A 77 5.37 10.70 -9.39
N ARG A 78 5.37 11.37 -8.24
CA ARG A 78 5.22 10.73 -6.94
C ARG A 78 3.89 11.17 -6.34
N LEU A 79 2.95 10.24 -6.23
CA LEU A 79 1.59 10.51 -5.78
C LEU A 79 1.28 9.65 -4.56
N THR A 80 0.81 10.26 -3.48
CA THR A 80 0.48 9.55 -2.25
C THR A 80 -1.04 9.52 -2.03
N LEU A 81 -1.58 8.32 -1.88
CA LEU A 81 -2.97 8.06 -1.55
C LEU A 81 -3.08 7.71 -0.07
N GLN A 82 -4.05 8.30 0.63
CA GLN A 82 -4.41 7.94 2.00
C GLN A 82 -5.80 7.32 2.03
N LEU A 83 -5.89 6.10 2.54
CA LEU A 83 -7.11 5.31 2.71
C LEU A 83 -7.26 4.97 4.20
N GLY A 84 -8.02 5.80 4.92
CA GLY A 84 -8.09 5.73 6.38
C GLY A 84 -6.72 6.02 7.02
N GLU A 85 -6.20 5.05 7.78
CA GLU A 85 -4.89 5.14 8.43
C GLU A 85 -3.73 4.63 7.56
N ARG A 86 -4.01 4.06 6.39
CA ARG A 86 -2.97 3.52 5.49
C ARG A 86 -2.62 4.51 4.40
N ARG A 87 -1.33 4.62 4.11
CA ARG A 87 -0.80 5.43 3.01
C ARG A 87 -0.09 4.54 2.00
N MET A 88 -0.19 4.89 0.72
CA MET A 88 0.52 4.26 -0.39
C MET A 88 1.06 5.36 -1.31
N THR A 89 2.26 5.16 -1.85
CA THR A 89 2.85 6.04 -2.86
C THR A 89 3.02 5.32 -4.19
N LEU A 90 2.67 5.98 -5.28
CA LEU A 90 2.85 5.58 -6.67
C LEU A 90 3.83 6.52 -7.38
#